data_AF-W3RRL2-F1
#
_entry.id   AF-W3RRL2-F1
#
_cell.length_a   1.000
_cell.length_b   1.000
_cell.length_c   1.000
_cell.angle_alpha   90.00
_cell.angle_beta   90.00
_cell.angle_gamma   90.00
#
_symmetry.space_group_name_H-M   'P 1'
#
loop_
_entity.id
_entity.type
_entity.pdbx_description
1 polymer ?
#
loop_
_entity_poly.entity_id
_entity_poly.type
_entity_poly.pdbx_seq_one_letter_code
_entity_poly.pdbx_strand_id
1 'polypeptide(L)' 'MSEAIPSDVFRTLIETTGLTLTPEQFDELRSAYPKMKAMMARLQGPRDVSVEPALVFSARA' A
#
# COMPACT_ATOMS: atom_id res chain seq x y z
N MET A 1 2.63 -5.64 -19.27
CA MET A 1 2.72 -4.67 -18.16
C MET A 1 1.39 -4.70 -17.43
N SER A 2 1.36 -4.71 -16.09
CA SER A 2 0.09 -4.54 -15.37
C SER A 2 -0.46 -3.18 -15.76
N GLU A 3 -1.69 -3.12 -16.24
CA GLU A 3 -2.32 -1.84 -16.55
C GLU A 3 -2.26 -0.95 -15.30
N ALA A 4 -1.81 0.30 -15.51
CA ALA A 4 -1.82 1.29 -14.46
C ALA A 4 -3.28 1.51 -14.04
N ILE A 5 -3.51 1.66 -12.74
CA ILE A 5 -4.87 1.90 -12.29
C ILE A 5 -5.39 3.23 -12.85
N PRO A 6 -6.71 3.36 -13.05
CA PRO A 6 -7.32 4.61 -13.50
C PRO A 6 -6.94 5.80 -12.59
N SER A 7 -6.71 6.96 -13.19
CA SER A 7 -6.21 8.15 -12.48
C SER A 7 -7.18 8.65 -11.40
N ASP A 8 -8.48 8.61 -11.68
CA ASP A 8 -9.57 8.92 -10.75
C ASP A 8 -9.59 8.00 -9.53
N VAL A 9 -9.39 6.70 -9.76
CA VAL A 9 -9.30 5.70 -8.68
C VAL A 9 -8.05 5.95 -7.81
N PHE A 10 -6.90 6.22 -8.43
CA PHE A 10 -5.68 6.52 -7.67
C PHE A 10 -5.78 7.82 -6.88
N ARG A 11 -6.44 8.84 -7.46
CA ARG A 11 -6.68 10.12 -6.79
C ARG A 11 -7.50 9.94 -5.51
N THR A 12 -8.57 9.16 -5.58
CA THR A 12 -9.40 8.83 -4.41
C THR A 12 -8.56 8.18 -3.30
N LEU A 13 -7.63 7.28 -3.65
CA LEU A 13 -6.73 6.66 -2.67
C LEU A 13 -5.81 7.69 -2.01
N ILE A 14 -5.18 8.58 -2.78
CA ILE A 14 -4.28 9.60 -2.26
C ILE A 14 -5.01 10.56 -1.31
N GLU A 15 -6.24 10.96 -1.63
CA GLU A 15 -7.05 11.85 -0.79
C GLU A 15 -7.28 11.28 0.61
N THR A 16 -7.41 9.96 0.75
CA THR A 16 -7.56 9.31 2.08
C THR A 16 -6.30 9.36 2.95
N THR A 17 -5.14 9.58 2.34
CA THR A 17 -3.84 9.58 3.03
C THR A 17 -3.39 10.94 3.52
N GLY A 18 -4.05 12.02 3.08
CA GLY A 18 -3.62 13.40 3.35
C GLY A 18 -2.32 13.81 2.64
N LEU A 19 -1.81 12.98 1.71
CA LEU A 19 -0.61 13.30 0.94
C LEU A 19 -0.89 14.38 -0.11
N THR A 20 0.01 15.35 -0.21
CA THR A 20 0.04 16.32 -1.32
C THR A 20 1.19 15.94 -2.25
N LEU A 21 0.87 15.63 -3.51
CA LEU A 21 1.83 15.13 -4.49
C LEU A 21 1.99 16.10 -5.66
N THR A 22 3.19 16.22 -6.20
CA THR A 22 3.39 16.85 -7.52
C THR A 22 2.81 15.95 -8.63
N PRO A 23 2.55 16.48 -9.84
CA PRO A 23 2.09 15.66 -10.97
C PRO A 23 3.03 14.48 -11.27
N GLU A 24 4.34 14.70 -11.21
CA GLU A 24 5.35 13.67 -11.47
C GLU A 24 5.30 12.56 -10.42
N GLN A 25 5.19 12.93 -9.14
CA GLN A 25 5.06 11.98 -8.03
C GLN A 25 3.77 11.17 -8.13
N PHE A 26 2.67 11.83 -8.52
CA PHE A 26 1.39 11.17 -8.72
C PHE A 26 1.49 10.08 -9.79
N ASP A 27 2.07 10.40 -10.95
CA ASP A 27 2.20 9.43 -12.04
C ASP A 27 3.19 8.31 -11.71
N GLU A 28 4.30 8.63 -11.04
CA GLU A 28 5.26 7.63 -10.57
C GLU A 28 4.58 6.63 -9.63
N LEU A 29 3.91 7.11 -8.57
CA LEU A 29 3.25 6.25 -7.60
C LEU A 29 2.09 5.47 -8.22
N ARG A 30 1.31 6.09 -9.11
CA ARG A 30 0.22 5.42 -9.84
C ARG A 30 0.74 4.27 -10.71
N SER A 31 1.89 4.46 -11.36
CA SER A 31 2.53 3.44 -12.17
C SER A 31 3.09 2.28 -11.33
N ALA A 32 3.59 2.58 -10.13
CA ALA A 32 4.15 1.59 -9.20
C ALA A 32 3.08 0.81 -8.43
N TYR A 33 1.89 1.38 -8.25
CA TYR A 33 0.82 0.84 -7.40
C TYR A 33 0.43 -0.63 -7.71
N PRO A 34 0.26 -1.06 -8.98
CA PRO A 34 -0.07 -2.46 -9.26
C PRO A 34 1.01 -3.45 -8.80
N LYS A 35 2.29 -3.06 -8.88
CA LYS A 35 3.40 -3.88 -8.39
C LYS A 35 3.37 -4.01 -6.87
N MET A 36 3.08 -2.93 -6.16
CA MET A 36 2.89 -2.95 -4.70
C MET A 36 1.70 -3.84 -4.30
N LYS A 37 0.57 -3.72 -5.00
CA LYS A 37 -0.61 -4.57 -4.77
C LYS A 37 -0.31 -6.05 -4.98
N ALA A 38 0.41 -6.40 -6.04
CA ALA A 38 0.85 -7.78 -6.29
C ALA A 38 1.80 -8.30 -5.20
N MET A 39 2.69 -7.45 -4.69
CA MET A 39 3.56 -7.80 -3.57
C MET A 39 2.76 -8.05 -2.29
N MET A 40 1.80 -7.17 -1.96
CA MET A 40 0.93 -7.35 -0.79
C MET A 40 0.10 -8.63 -0.88
N ALA A 41 -0.45 -8.95 -2.05
CA ALA A 41 -1.22 -10.18 -2.27
C ALA A 41 -0.39 -11.45 -1.98
N ARG A 42 0.91 -11.45 -2.29
CA ARG A 42 1.82 -12.57 -1.96
C ARG A 42 2.05 -12.73 -0.45
N LEU A 43 1.93 -11.65 0.32
CA LEU A 43 2.10 -11.65 1.77
C LEU A 43 0.83 -12.04 2.54
N GLN A 44 -0.31 -12.13 1.86
CA GLN A 44 -1.63 -12.48 2.42
C GLN A 44 -1.90 -14.00 2.50
N GLY A 45 -0.91 -14.85 2.21
CA GLY A 45 -1.03 -16.28 2.49
C GLY A 45 -1.38 -16.53 3.98
N PRO A 46 -2.10 -17.62 4.30
CA PRO A 46 -2.53 -17.90 5.67
C PRO A 46 -1.31 -17.94 6.58
N ARG A 47 -1.29 -17.02 7.54
CA ARG A 47 -0.32 -17.05 8.65
C ARG A 47 -0.92 -17.92 9.74
N ASP A 48 -0.06 -18.72 10.36
CA ASP A 48 -0.45 -19.42 11.58
C ASP A 48 -0.87 -18.38 12.63
N VAL A 49 -2.02 -18.61 13.28
CA VAL A 49 -2.66 -17.67 14.21
C VAL A 49 -1.78 -17.42 15.44
N SER A 50 -0.83 -18.33 15.71
CA SER A 50 0.19 -18.20 16.75
C SER A 50 1.31 -17.20 16.42
N VAL A 51 1.37 -16.69 15.18
CA VAL A 51 2.42 -15.74 14.76
C VAL A 51 2.07 -14.35 15.24
N GLU A 52 2.75 -13.93 16.31
CA GLU A 52 2.65 -12.56 16.83
C GLU A 52 3.25 -11.53 15.85
N PRO A 53 2.75 -10.27 15.85
CA PRO A 53 3.38 -9.18 15.14
C PRO A 53 4.84 -8.99 15.55
N ALA A 54 5.71 -8.60 14.60
CA ALA A 54 7.14 -8.39 14.88
C ALA A 54 7.40 -7.34 15.98
N LEU A 55 6.47 -6.42 16.19
CA LEU A 55 6.46 -5.47 17.29
C LEU A 55 5.10 -5.52 17.96
N VAL A 56 5.08 -5.97 19.21
CA VAL A 56 3.91 -5.90 20.09
C VAL A 56 4.17 -4.79 21.09
N PHE A 57 3.24 -3.86 21.20
CA PHE A 57 3.33 -2.79 22.19
C PHE A 57 3.36 -3.38 23.60
N SER A 58 4.39 -3.06 24.38
CA SER A 58 4.45 -3.36 25.81
C SER A 58 4.36 -2.07 26.61
N ALA A 59 3.31 -1.91 27.41
CA ALA A 59 3.09 -0.71 28.23
C ALA A 59 4.08 -0.53 29.40
N ARG A 60 5.13 -1.36 29.49
CA ARG A 60 6.08 -1.35 30.61
C ARG A 60 7.20 -0.35 30.33
N ALA A 61 7.20 0.72 31.11
CA ALA A 61 8.35 1.56 31.42
C ALA A 61 9.29 0.87 32.42
#